data_AF-A0A2H6B6J7-F1
#
_entry.id   AF-A0A2H6B6J7-F1
#
_cell.length_a   1.000
_cell.length_b   1.000
_cell.length_c   1.000
_cell.angle_alpha   90.00
_cell.angle_beta   90.00
_cell.angle_gamma   90.00
#
_symmetry.space_group_name_H-M   'P 1'
#
loop_
_entity.id
_entity.type
_entity.pdbx_description
1 polymer ?
#
loop_
_entity_poly.entity_id
_entity_poly.type
_entity_poly.pdbx_seq_one_letter_code
_entity_poly.pdbx_strand_id
1 'polypeptide(L)'
;MLKGKGFKFRLERVQRVREHAEREARERLAESIRHRARGEAQLRAARERVARARAARASAGSGAPAAAGELVALDAWLERTRLAAAELERRVADARAEEERRRADAARALQERKALERLRERKLAEHAASEARREAAVLDELGLLRRVGEAA
;
A
#
# COMPACT_ATOMS: atom_id res chain seq x y z
N MET A 1 14.28 20.96 42.17
CA MET A 1 13.99 20.56 40.77
C MET A 1 12.48 20.62 40.55
N LEU A 2 11.99 21.63 39.82
CA LEU A 2 10.59 21.68 39.40
C LEU A 2 10.38 20.56 38.38
N LYS A 3 9.65 19.50 38.75
CA LYS A 3 9.24 18.45 37.81
C LYS A 3 8.20 19.04 36.87
N GLY A 4 8.63 19.48 35.69
CA GLY A 4 7.73 19.83 34.60
C GLY A 4 6.79 18.66 34.29
N LYS A 5 5.51 18.95 34.03
CA LYS A 5 4.56 17.91 33.61
C LYS A 5 4.98 17.46 32.21
N GLY A 6 5.39 16.20 32.07
CA GLY A 6 5.85 15.65 30.79
C GLY A 6 4.83 15.82 29.65
N PHE A 7 5.34 15.99 28.42
CA PHE A 7 4.54 16.17 27.22
C PHE A 7 3.58 15.00 26.99
N LYS A 8 2.31 15.30 26.73
CA LYS A 8 1.29 14.33 26.32
C LYS A 8 0.67 14.76 25.00
N PHE A 9 0.80 13.94 23.97
CA PHE A 9 0.20 14.27 22.69
C PHE A 9 -1.26 13.81 22.65
N ARG A 10 -2.18 14.78 22.60
CA ARG A 10 -3.63 14.54 22.69
C ARG A 10 -4.18 13.58 21.63
N LEU A 11 -3.46 13.41 20.51
CA LEU A 11 -3.87 12.55 19.40
C LEU A 11 -3.07 11.24 19.30
N GLU A 12 -2.39 10.80 20.38
CA GLU A 12 -1.64 9.54 20.40
C GLU A 12 -2.47 8.31 20.02
N ARG A 13 -3.75 8.26 20.44
CA ARG A 13 -4.64 7.16 20.04
C ARG A 13 -4.92 7.19 18.54
N VAL A 14 -5.15 8.37 17.98
CA VAL A 14 -5.39 8.54 16.53
C VAL A 14 -4.13 8.20 15.74
N GLN A 15 -2.95 8.58 16.22
CA GLN A 15 -1.68 8.21 15.60
C GLN A 15 -1.53 6.69 15.51
N ARG A 16 -1.77 5.95 16.59
CA ARG A 16 -1.72 4.47 16.59
C ARG A 16 -2.71 3.86 15.61
N VAL A 17 -3.92 4.41 15.52
CA VAL A 17 -4.92 3.97 14.52
C VAL A 17 -4.43 4.20 13.10
N ARG A 18 -3.80 5.35 12.81
CA ARG A 18 -3.27 5.65 11.47
C ARG A 18 -2.05 4.81 11.11
N GLU A 19 -1.17 4.53 12.05
CA GLU A 19 -0.05 3.60 11.87
C GLU A 19 -0.54 2.18 11.57
N HIS A 20 -1.60 1.73 12.26
CA HIS A 20 -2.23 0.47 11.96
C HIS A 20 -2.88 0.46 10.56
N ALA A 21 -3.64 1.51 10.22
CA ALA A 21 -4.30 1.63 8.94
C ALA A 21 -3.31 1.65 7.76
N GLU A 22 -2.15 2.33 7.93
CA GLU A 22 -1.05 2.31 6.97
C GLU A 22 -0.50 0.89 6.79
N ARG A 23 -0.25 0.18 7.89
CA ARG A 23 0.24 -1.21 7.84
C ARG A 23 -0.74 -2.11 7.09
N GLU A 24 -2.02 -2.06 7.44
CA GLU A 24 -3.03 -2.86 6.74
C GLU A 24 -3.15 -2.50 5.26
N ALA A 25 -3.08 -1.21 4.92
CA ALA A 25 -3.14 -0.79 3.52
C ALA A 25 -1.94 -1.32 2.71
N ARG A 26 -0.75 -1.38 3.32
CA ARG A 26 0.43 -2.01 2.72
C ARG A 26 0.27 -3.51 2.56
N GLU A 27 -0.28 -4.20 3.56
CA GLU A 27 -0.56 -5.64 3.48
C GLU A 27 -1.54 -5.96 2.36
N ARG A 28 -2.63 -5.18 2.27
CA ARG A 28 -3.63 -5.24 1.19
C ARG A 28 -3.03 -4.99 -0.19
N LEU A 29 -2.12 -4.03 -0.32
CA LEU A 29 -1.39 -3.79 -1.58
C LEU A 29 -0.45 -4.94 -1.93
N ALA A 30 0.27 -5.49 -0.96
CA ALA A 30 1.13 -6.64 -1.19
C ALA A 30 0.33 -7.87 -1.65
N GLU A 31 -0.88 -8.05 -1.10
CA GLU A 31 -1.80 -9.09 -1.54
C GLU A 31 -2.29 -8.87 -2.98
N SER A 32 -2.69 -7.65 -3.36
CA SER A 32 -3.13 -7.35 -4.73
C SER A 32 -2.01 -7.56 -5.75
N ILE A 33 -0.76 -7.20 -5.41
CA ILE A 33 0.41 -7.45 -6.25
C ILE A 33 0.60 -8.96 -6.47
N ARG A 34 0.52 -9.78 -5.40
CA ARG A 34 0.61 -11.24 -5.52
C ARG A 34 -0.53 -11.81 -6.35
N HIS A 35 -1.75 -11.32 -6.16
CA HIS A 35 -2.92 -11.75 -6.92
C HIS A 35 -2.75 -11.47 -8.42
N ARG A 36 -2.35 -10.25 -8.79
CA ARG A 36 -2.06 -9.91 -10.19
C ARG A 36 -0.94 -10.77 -10.76
N ALA A 37 0.17 -10.95 -10.04
CA ALA A 37 1.29 -11.76 -10.52
C ALA A 37 0.88 -13.21 -10.82
N ARG A 38 0.04 -13.81 -9.96
CA ARG A 38 -0.54 -15.14 -10.19
C ARG A 38 -1.44 -15.16 -11.42
N GLY A 39 -2.32 -14.16 -11.57
CA GLY A 39 -3.20 -14.02 -12.74
C GLY A 39 -2.40 -13.88 -14.04
N GLU A 40 -1.33 -13.08 -14.05
CA GLU A 40 -0.46 -12.91 -15.21
C GLU A 40 0.27 -14.21 -15.59
N ALA A 41 0.70 -15.01 -14.61
CA ALA A 41 1.28 -16.33 -14.87
C ALA A 41 0.26 -17.29 -15.50
N GLN A 42 -0.97 -17.33 -14.97
CA GLN A 42 -2.06 -18.14 -15.53
C GLN A 42 -2.42 -17.71 -16.96
N LEU A 43 -2.44 -16.40 -17.23
CA LEU A 43 -2.70 -15.85 -18.55
C LEU A 43 -1.59 -16.23 -19.54
N ARG A 44 -0.31 -16.15 -19.15
CA ARG A 44 0.80 -16.64 -20.00
C ARG A 44 0.61 -18.11 -20.37
N ALA A 45 0.35 -18.97 -19.39
CA ALA A 45 0.09 -20.38 -19.64
C ALA A 45 -1.15 -20.63 -20.51
N ALA A 46 -2.19 -19.80 -20.41
CA ALA A 46 -3.37 -19.87 -21.28
C ALA A 46 -3.04 -19.47 -22.72
N ARG A 47 -2.27 -18.40 -22.92
CA ARG A 47 -1.83 -17.96 -24.26
C ARG A 47 -0.95 -19.00 -24.95
N GLU A 48 -0.06 -19.65 -24.20
CA GLU A 48 0.72 -20.78 -24.71
C GLU A 48 -0.17 -21.96 -25.12
N ARG A 49 -1.21 -22.28 -24.34
CA ARG A 49 -2.21 -23.30 -24.73
C ARG A 49 -2.94 -22.93 -26.02
N VAL A 50 -3.35 -21.67 -26.19
CA VAL A 50 -3.95 -21.17 -27.44
C VAL A 50 -2.97 -21.33 -28.60
N ALA A 51 -1.69 -20.97 -28.42
CA ALA A 51 -0.68 -21.11 -29.46
C ALA A 51 -0.48 -22.58 -29.87
N ARG A 52 -0.40 -23.51 -28.91
CA ARG A 52 -0.34 -24.95 -29.19
C ARG A 52 -1.59 -25.46 -29.91
N ALA A 53 -2.77 -24.99 -29.51
CA ALA A 53 -4.02 -25.36 -30.17
C ALA A 53 -4.09 -24.89 -31.63
N ARG A 54 -3.62 -23.66 -31.89
CA ARG A 54 -3.49 -23.14 -33.27
C ARG A 54 -2.51 -23.96 -34.10
N ALA A 55 -1.36 -24.32 -33.54
CA ALA A 55 -0.37 -25.13 -34.24
C ALA A 55 -0.92 -26.52 -34.59
N ALA A 56 -1.57 -27.20 -33.64
CA ALA A 56 -2.20 -28.51 -33.86
C ALA A 56 -3.29 -28.45 -34.94
N ARG A 57 -4.10 -27.38 -34.95
CA ARG A 57 -5.12 -27.17 -35.97
C ARG A 57 -4.53 -26.94 -37.36
N ALA A 58 -3.41 -26.21 -37.45
CA ALA A 58 -2.72 -25.96 -38.71
C ALA A 58 -2.07 -27.23 -39.27
N SER A 59 -1.40 -28.03 -38.43
CA SER A 59 -0.75 -29.29 -38.85
C SER A 59 -1.75 -30.36 -39.29
N ALA A 60 -2.93 -30.41 -38.67
CA ALA A 60 -4.00 -31.33 -39.08
C ALA A 60 -4.56 -31.03 -40.49
N GLY A 61 -4.36 -29.81 -41.01
CA GLY A 61 -4.81 -29.43 -42.35
C GLY A 61 -3.78 -29.68 -43.46
N SER A 62 -2.53 -30.04 -43.14
CA SER A 62 -1.41 -30.00 -44.10
C SER A 62 -0.77 -31.35 -44.44
N GLY A 63 -1.23 -32.50 -43.90
CA GLY A 63 -0.45 -33.75 -43.97
C GLY A 63 -1.18 -35.07 -44.23
N ALA A 64 -2.50 -35.15 -44.13
CA ALA A 64 -3.32 -36.32 -44.43
C ALA A 64 -4.80 -35.89 -44.46
N PRO A 65 -5.74 -36.65 -45.06
CA PRO A 65 -7.16 -36.40 -44.85
C PRO A 65 -7.50 -36.68 -43.39
N ALA A 66 -7.41 -35.64 -42.54
CA ALA A 66 -7.97 -35.69 -41.20
C ALA A 66 -9.47 -35.99 -41.32
N ALA A 67 -9.97 -36.91 -40.50
CA ALA A 67 -11.40 -37.17 -40.48
C ALA A 67 -12.12 -35.86 -40.13
N ALA A 68 -13.19 -35.51 -40.85
CA ALA A 68 -13.90 -34.24 -40.63
C ALA A 68 -14.27 -33.98 -39.16
N GLY A 69 -14.53 -35.05 -38.39
CA GLY A 69 -14.77 -34.98 -36.94
C GLY A 69 -13.55 -34.51 -36.11
N GLU A 70 -12.33 -34.84 -36.50
CA GLU A 70 -11.10 -34.39 -35.82
C GLU A 70 -10.88 -32.89 -36.00
N LEU A 71 -11.15 -32.36 -37.20
CA LEU A 71 -11.07 -30.93 -37.48
C LEU A 71 -12.10 -30.14 -36.65
N VAL A 72 -13.34 -30.63 -36.58
CA VAL A 72 -14.39 -30.03 -35.74
C VAL A 72 -14.02 -30.08 -34.26
N ALA A 73 -13.45 -31.18 -33.77
CA ALA A 73 -13.01 -31.30 -32.39
C ALA A 73 -11.87 -30.32 -32.05
N LEU A 74 -10.92 -30.14 -32.97
CA LEU A 74 -9.82 -29.18 -32.83
C LEU A 74 -10.30 -27.73 -32.83
N ASP A 75 -11.25 -27.37 -33.71
CA ASP A 75 -11.85 -26.04 -33.73
C ASP A 75 -12.62 -25.75 -32.44
N ALA A 76 -13.44 -26.70 -31.97
CA ALA A 76 -14.15 -26.55 -30.72
C ALA A 76 -13.21 -26.41 -29.52
N TRP A 77 -12.09 -27.15 -29.50
CA TRP A 77 -11.07 -27.02 -28.47
C TRP A 77 -10.33 -25.67 -28.52
N LEU A 78 -9.99 -25.21 -29.72
CA LEU A 78 -9.35 -23.91 -29.92
C LEU A 78 -10.22 -22.77 -29.43
N GLU A 79 -11.52 -22.78 -29.76
CA GLU A 79 -12.48 -21.77 -29.30
C GLU A 79 -12.64 -21.79 -27.78
N ARG A 80 -12.80 -22.97 -27.15
CA ARG A 80 -12.83 -23.08 -25.67
C ARG A 80 -11.57 -22.50 -25.03
N THR A 81 -10.40 -22.78 -25.60
CA THR A 81 -9.12 -22.30 -25.06
C THR A 81 -8.97 -20.78 -25.23
N ARG A 82 -9.45 -20.21 -26.34
CA ARG A 82 -9.50 -18.76 -26.58
C ARG A 82 -10.43 -18.05 -25.60
N LEU A 83 -11.64 -18.58 -25.39
CA LEU A 83 -12.59 -18.03 -24.43
C LEU A 83 -12.02 -18.03 -23.00
N ALA A 84 -11.38 -19.12 -22.59
CA ALA A 84 -10.70 -19.21 -21.30
C ALA A 84 -9.55 -18.20 -21.17
N ALA A 85 -8.77 -17.98 -22.24
CA ALA A 85 -7.71 -16.97 -22.23
C ALA A 85 -8.30 -15.55 -22.12
N ALA A 86 -9.36 -15.23 -22.88
CA ALA A 86 -10.02 -13.94 -22.83
C ALA A 86 -10.64 -13.64 -21.45
N GLU A 87 -11.16 -14.66 -20.77
CA GLU A 87 -11.63 -14.52 -19.38
C GLU A 87 -10.48 -14.20 -18.42
N LEU A 88 -9.35 -14.89 -18.54
CA LEU A 88 -8.16 -14.59 -17.75
C LEU A 88 -7.62 -13.19 -18.03
N GLU A 89 -7.69 -12.70 -19.28
CA GLU A 89 -7.31 -11.32 -19.62
C GLU A 89 -8.16 -10.30 -18.88
N ARG A 90 -9.49 -10.49 -18.83
CA ARG A 90 -10.39 -9.64 -18.04
C ARG A 90 -10.03 -9.66 -16.55
N ARG A 91 -9.87 -10.85 -15.98
CA ARG A 91 -9.49 -11.00 -14.56
C ARG A 91 -8.15 -10.32 -14.24
N VAL A 92 -7.16 -10.39 -15.13
CA VAL A 92 -5.88 -9.69 -14.97
C VAL A 92 -6.05 -8.17 -15.07
N ALA A 93 -6.91 -7.69 -15.96
CA ALA A 93 -7.23 -6.27 -16.05
C ALA A 93 -7.91 -5.75 -14.77
N ASP A 94 -8.87 -6.50 -14.24
CA ASP A 94 -9.53 -6.18 -12.97
C ASP A 94 -8.53 -6.19 -11.80
N ALA A 95 -7.65 -7.19 -11.74
CA ALA A 95 -6.59 -7.26 -10.72
C ALA A 95 -5.60 -6.08 -10.81
N ARG A 96 -5.31 -5.57 -12.01
CA ARG A 96 -4.50 -4.36 -12.22
C ARG A 96 -5.20 -3.11 -11.71
N ALA A 97 -6.48 -2.97 -12.02
CA ALA A 97 -7.28 -1.84 -11.54
C ALA A 97 -7.37 -1.85 -10.01
N GLU A 98 -7.55 -3.02 -9.40
CA GLU A 98 -7.57 -3.17 -7.95
C GLU A 98 -6.20 -2.85 -7.32
N GLU A 99 -5.09 -3.31 -7.89
CA GLU A 99 -3.75 -2.92 -7.41
C GLU A 99 -3.57 -1.40 -7.39
N GLU A 100 -3.99 -0.71 -8.44
CA GLU A 100 -3.84 0.75 -8.51
C GLU A 100 -4.69 1.46 -7.45
N ARG A 101 -5.91 0.97 -7.20
CA ARG A 101 -6.75 1.46 -6.08
C ARG A 101 -6.05 1.25 -4.74
N ARG A 102 -5.54 0.05 -4.48
CA ARG A 102 -4.81 -0.25 -3.23
C ARG A 102 -3.54 0.57 -3.08
N ARG A 103 -2.87 0.90 -4.19
CA ARG A 103 -1.69 1.77 -4.19
C ARG A 103 -2.07 3.19 -3.77
N ALA A 104 -3.14 3.73 -4.32
CA ALA A 104 -3.66 5.04 -3.93
C ALA A 104 -4.07 5.07 -2.44
N ASP A 105 -4.74 4.03 -1.96
CA ASP A 105 -5.14 3.91 -0.55
C ASP A 105 -3.93 3.85 0.39
N ALA A 106 -2.92 3.05 0.04
CA ALA A 106 -1.68 2.95 0.81
C ALA A 106 -0.91 4.29 0.84
N ALA A 107 -0.88 5.00 -0.29
CA ALA A 107 -0.29 6.33 -0.37
C ALA A 107 -1.03 7.32 0.53
N ARG A 108 -2.36 7.32 0.49
CA ARG A 108 -3.19 8.18 1.35
C ARG A 108 -2.96 7.87 2.83
N ALA A 109 -2.99 6.60 3.23
CA ALA A 109 -2.77 6.20 4.63
C ALA A 109 -1.39 6.64 5.13
N LEU A 110 -0.35 6.54 4.29
CA LEU A 110 0.99 7.05 4.59
C LEU A 110 0.99 8.57 4.81
N GLN A 111 0.32 9.33 3.94
CA GLN A 111 0.22 10.79 4.09
C GLN A 111 -0.49 11.18 5.39
N GLU A 112 -1.58 10.50 5.74
CA GLU A 112 -2.33 10.74 6.98
C GLU A 112 -1.47 10.45 8.22
N ARG A 113 -0.69 9.36 8.21
CA ARG A 113 0.26 9.04 9.30
C ARG A 113 1.35 10.10 9.42
N LYS A 114 1.96 10.52 8.30
CA LYS A 114 2.99 11.57 8.28
C LYS A 114 2.46 12.93 8.75
N ALA A 115 1.22 13.26 8.43
CA ALA A 115 0.60 14.51 8.89
C ALA A 115 0.48 14.56 10.42
N LEU A 116 0.09 13.44 11.05
CA LEU A 116 0.02 13.35 12.52
C LEU A 116 1.39 13.37 13.17
N GLU A 117 2.40 12.72 12.56
CA GLU A 117 3.78 12.76 13.06
C GLU A 117 4.31 14.19 13.08
N ARG A 118 4.19 14.93 11.97
CA ARG A 118 4.59 16.34 11.89
C ARG A 118 3.85 17.22 12.91
N LEU A 119 2.56 16.95 13.12
CA LEU A 119 1.78 17.67 14.13
C LEU A 119 2.30 17.39 15.54
N ARG A 120 2.65 16.13 15.84
CA ARG A 120 3.23 15.74 17.13
C ARG A 120 4.57 16.43 17.37
N GLU A 121 5.46 16.42 16.37
CA GLU A 121 6.77 17.08 16.42
C GLU A 121 6.62 18.58 16.70
N ARG A 122 5.71 19.25 15.98
CA ARG A 122 5.43 20.67 16.20
C ARG A 122 4.91 20.94 17.61
N LYS A 123 3.99 20.11 18.11
CA LYS A 123 3.45 20.26 19.48
C LYS A 123 4.49 19.98 20.55
N LEU A 124 5.40 19.05 20.31
CA LEU A 124 6.53 18.78 21.20
C LEU A 124 7.47 19.99 21.26
N ALA A 125 7.80 20.59 20.11
CA ALA A 125 8.63 21.79 20.04
C ALA A 125 7.97 22.99 20.74
N GLU A 126 6.67 23.21 20.51
CA GLU A 126 5.89 24.26 21.20
C GLU A 126 5.92 24.06 22.74
N HIS A 127 5.79 22.83 23.22
CA HIS A 127 5.85 22.51 24.65
C HIS A 127 7.25 22.74 25.23
N ALA A 128 8.30 22.27 24.55
CA ALA A 128 9.68 22.47 24.98
C ALA A 128 10.04 23.96 25.07
N ALA A 129 9.63 24.77 24.09
CA ALA A 129 9.80 26.21 24.14
C ALA A 129 9.03 26.87 25.30
N SER A 130 7.82 26.39 25.60
CA SER A 130 7.05 26.89 26.75
C SER A 130 7.69 26.55 28.08
N GLU A 131 8.24 25.35 28.25
CA GLU A 131 8.93 24.95 29.49
C GLU A 131 10.23 25.76 29.66
N ALA A 132 11.02 25.91 28.59
CA ALA A 132 12.24 26.73 28.63
C ALA A 132 11.96 28.19 29.03
N ARG A 133 10.87 28.78 28.54
CA ARG A 133 10.45 30.15 28.95
C ARG A 133 10.06 30.22 30.42
N ARG A 134 9.38 29.19 30.94
CA ARG A 134 9.00 29.12 32.37
C ARG A 134 10.22 28.96 33.26
N GLU A 135 11.15 28.10 32.87
CA GLU A 135 12.41 27.91 33.59
C GLU A 135 13.23 29.20 33.61
N ALA A 136 13.35 29.90 32.48
CA ALA A 136 14.03 31.19 32.40
C ALA A 136 13.39 32.23 33.34
N ALA A 137 12.06 32.36 33.32
CA ALA A 137 11.37 33.30 34.20
C ALA A 137 11.60 33.01 35.69
N VAL A 138 11.59 31.74 36.10
CA VAL A 138 11.89 31.34 37.48
C VAL A 138 13.34 31.66 37.85
N LEU A 139 14.30 31.45 36.93
CA LEU A 139 15.71 31.80 37.16
C LEU A 139 15.92 33.31 37.28
N ASP A 140 15.23 34.10 36.46
CA ASP A 140 15.26 35.56 36.53
C ASP A 140 14.69 36.07 37.86
N GLU A 141 13.55 35.53 38.31
CA GLU A 141 12.98 35.86 39.62
C GLU A 141 13.94 35.54 40.77
N LEU A 142 14.57 34.36 40.77
CA LEU A 142 15.57 33.98 41.76
C LEU A 142 16.80 34.90 41.72
N GLY A 143 17.23 35.32 40.54
CA GLY A 143 18.33 36.26 40.35
C GLY A 143 18.02 37.67 40.86
N LEU A 144 16.76 38.11 40.78
CA LEU A 144 16.32 39.37 41.39
C LEU A 144 16.28 39.26 42.91
N LEU A 145 15.72 38.18 43.47
CA LEU A 145 15.67 37.96 44.91
C LEU A 145 17.06 37.92 45.56
N ARG A 146 18.04 37.27 44.92
CA ARG A 146 19.42 37.23 45.43
C ARG A 146 20.07 38.62 45.46
N ARG A 147 19.91 39.41 44.39
CA ARG A 147 20.49 40.77 44.33
C ARG A 147 19.91 41.72 45.36
N VAL A 148 18.63 41.58 45.69
CA VAL A 148 18.00 42.38 46.76
C VAL A 148 18.52 41.97 48.15
N GLY A 149 18.80 40.68 48.37
CA GLY A 149 19.36 40.20 49.63
C GLY A 149 20.85 40.53 49.85
N GLU A 150 21.62 40.81 48.79
CA GLU A 150 23.02 41.26 48.88
C GLU A 150 23.15 42.78 49.10
N ALA A 151 22.06 43.53 48.90
CA ALA A 151 22.01 44.99 49.05
C ALA A 151 21.39 45.46 50.38
N ALA A 152 21.01 44.52 51.26
CA ALA A 152 20.47 44.76 52.61
C ALA A 152 21.46 44.26 53.67
#